data_AF-A0A7W8JWN1-F1
#
_entry.id   AF-A0A7W8JWN1-F1
#
_cell.length_a   1.000
_cell.length_b   1.000
_cell.length_c   1.000
_cell.angle_alpha   90.00
_cell.angle_beta   90.00
_cell.angle_gamma   90.00
#
_symmetry.space_group_name_H-M   'P 1'
#
loop_
_entity.id
_entity.type
_entity.pdbx_description
1 polymer ?
#
loop_
_entity_poly.entity_id
_entity_poly.type
_entity_poly.pdbx_seq_one_letter_code
_entity_poly.pdbx_strand_id
1 'polypeptide(L)'
;MVTLDRNVIVRALTTDPPDVAEDDLPHLLQAQIAGEVRARLPQGHPLRAKLQHRHLQLGLRHAAIRAELRPLLAAWAQEDIPVLLFKGFALAEFEYATPGERFYGDVDVLLPNDPAQLTRAVHIALAHGWRSDGFHALPGQWTHESGRLMGQHTRIDLHRFALAWFGGPHHRRPQDQVRSITQQVWARALRVDWSGIPIWRPHPEDAVVVNVALARQWGNDVGHLKAADYPDTRLLMSKYGLTWDALAARAQSLGGPNTWAAFRSVCDPERHSFAWNSPTLWRLKTAAQRDGHHTLRARWFTWWFPWSVAWRPRLRKLTRLPGLLPDVLAAWQAVRAGGDPREHLDRWTPIPPGRTVSAAAVMDIVAGVRVLTKLFYPRQSLRGTCVPRAYATYRALRRRGFPAVFISGVHRDEQGIQGHAWIEELHAPLKNYGEPLNHLRFKEMLRYPEVQDPPRVG
;
A
#
# COMPACT_ATOMS: atom_id res chain seq x y z
N MET A 1 -3.15 -13.60 -18.18
CA MET A 1 -2.33 -12.41 -17.89
C MET A 1 -1.74 -11.81 -19.16
N VAL A 2 -2.44 -10.81 -19.69
CA VAL A 2 -1.85 -9.86 -20.65
C VAL A 2 -0.69 -9.14 -19.96
N THR A 3 0.48 -9.11 -20.59
CA THR A 3 1.62 -8.31 -20.11
C THR A 3 1.25 -6.84 -20.28
N LEU A 4 1.36 -6.04 -19.21
CA LEU A 4 1.04 -4.62 -19.26
C LEU A 4 1.89 -3.93 -20.35
N ASP A 5 1.25 -3.47 -21.43
CA ASP A 5 1.91 -2.64 -22.43
C ASP A 5 2.01 -1.21 -21.90
N ARG A 6 3.25 -0.78 -21.65
CA ARG A 6 3.55 0.55 -21.11
C ARG A 6 3.33 1.65 -22.14
N ASN A 7 3.47 1.36 -23.43
CA ASN A 7 3.28 2.36 -24.47
C ASN A 7 1.83 2.81 -24.54
N VAL A 8 0.89 1.86 -24.42
CA VAL A 8 -0.55 2.14 -24.28
C VAL A 8 -0.79 3.11 -23.13
N ILE A 9 -0.18 2.86 -21.97
CA ILE A 9 -0.41 3.73 -20.82
C ILE A 9 0.19 5.12 -21.00
N VAL A 10 1.38 5.22 -21.59
CA VAL A 10 1.99 6.52 -21.89
C VAL A 10 1.09 7.32 -22.84
N ARG A 11 0.67 6.74 -23.97
CA ARG A 11 -0.25 7.39 -24.92
C ARG A 11 -1.55 7.83 -24.23
N ALA A 12 -2.17 6.94 -23.46
CA ALA A 12 -3.42 7.21 -22.74
C ALA A 12 -3.31 8.39 -21.76
N LEU A 13 -2.14 8.60 -21.16
CA LEU A 13 -1.92 9.68 -20.20
C LEU A 13 -1.51 10.98 -20.88
N THR A 14 -0.64 10.94 -21.90
CA THR A 14 0.03 12.13 -22.43
C THR A 14 -0.66 12.79 -23.62
N THR A 15 -1.58 12.11 -24.31
CA THR A 15 -2.35 12.68 -25.44
C THR A 15 -3.69 13.24 -24.98
N ASP A 16 -4.22 14.26 -25.67
CA ASP A 16 -5.53 14.85 -25.37
C ASP A 16 -6.34 15.10 -26.66
N PRO A 17 -7.48 14.41 -26.88
CA PRO A 17 -8.01 13.32 -26.05
C PRO A 17 -7.06 12.10 -26.01
N PRO A 18 -7.24 11.18 -25.04
CA PRO A 18 -6.44 9.96 -24.96
C PRO A 18 -6.47 9.12 -26.25
N ASP A 19 -5.31 8.83 -26.82
CA ASP A 19 -5.09 7.94 -27.97
C ASP A 19 -5.07 6.47 -27.51
N VAL A 20 -6.26 5.90 -27.43
CA VAL A 20 -6.52 4.52 -26.99
C VAL A 20 -7.61 3.85 -27.83
N ALA A 21 -7.42 2.58 -28.15
CA ALA A 21 -8.38 1.74 -28.86
C ALA A 21 -9.07 0.74 -27.93
N GLU A 22 -10.11 0.04 -28.40
CA GLU A 22 -10.84 -0.92 -27.55
C GLU A 22 -9.95 -2.02 -26.95
N ASP A 23 -8.97 -2.48 -27.73
CA ASP A 23 -8.00 -3.51 -27.33
C ASP A 23 -7.07 -3.06 -26.20
N ASP A 24 -7.00 -1.75 -25.92
CA ASP A 24 -6.19 -1.19 -24.83
C ASP A 24 -6.86 -1.36 -23.46
N LEU A 25 -8.15 -1.70 -23.41
CA LEU A 25 -8.95 -1.79 -22.18
C LEU A 25 -8.27 -2.62 -21.06
N PRO A 26 -7.72 -3.83 -21.30
CA PRO A 26 -7.07 -4.62 -20.25
C PRO A 26 -5.87 -3.89 -19.62
N HIS A 27 -5.10 -3.15 -20.43
CA HIS A 27 -3.96 -2.38 -19.95
C HIS A 27 -4.39 -1.21 -19.05
N LEU A 28 -5.43 -0.48 -19.46
CA LEU A 28 -6.00 0.64 -18.68
C LEU A 28 -6.54 0.18 -17.32
N LEU A 29 -7.21 -0.98 -17.29
CA LEU A 29 -7.73 -1.59 -16.06
C LEU A 29 -6.59 -2.06 -15.15
N GLN A 30 -5.57 -2.71 -15.72
CA GLN A 30 -4.41 -3.19 -14.96
C GLN A 30 -3.57 -2.06 -14.39
N ALA A 31 -3.42 -0.95 -15.12
CA ALA A 31 -2.75 0.26 -14.67
C ALA A 31 -3.61 1.13 -13.72
N GLN A 32 -4.89 0.77 -13.54
CA GLN A 32 -5.85 1.46 -12.67
C GLN A 32 -6.11 2.93 -13.06
N ILE A 33 -6.08 3.24 -14.35
CA ILE A 33 -6.34 4.60 -14.90
C ILE A 33 -7.64 4.69 -15.70
N ALA A 34 -8.46 3.65 -15.68
CA ALA A 34 -9.73 3.59 -16.41
C ALA A 34 -10.66 4.78 -16.12
N GLY A 35 -10.72 5.25 -14.87
CA GLY A 35 -11.54 6.40 -14.47
C GLY A 35 -11.07 7.71 -15.13
N GLU A 36 -9.79 8.01 -14.96
CA GLU A 36 -9.10 9.17 -15.56
C GLU A 36 -9.23 9.20 -17.09
N VAL A 37 -8.92 8.08 -17.76
CA VAL A 37 -9.02 8.00 -19.22
C VAL A 37 -10.46 8.22 -19.68
N ARG A 38 -11.44 7.59 -19.02
CA ARG A 38 -12.85 7.78 -19.35
C ARG A 38 -13.25 9.24 -19.31
N ALA A 39 -12.86 9.98 -18.27
CA ALA A 39 -13.27 11.37 -18.09
C ALA A 39 -12.81 12.26 -19.26
N ARG A 40 -11.67 11.96 -19.87
CA ARG A 40 -11.05 12.71 -20.97
C ARG A 40 -11.45 12.25 -22.37
N LEU A 41 -12.03 11.06 -22.51
CA LEU A 41 -12.50 10.58 -23.81
C LEU A 41 -13.74 11.35 -24.30
N PRO A 42 -13.86 11.65 -25.62
CA PRO A 42 -15.07 12.23 -26.20
C PRO A 42 -16.33 11.40 -25.93
N GLN A 43 -17.51 12.03 -25.89
CA GLN A 43 -18.76 11.36 -25.54
C GLN A 43 -19.10 10.16 -26.45
N GLY A 44 -18.81 10.26 -27.75
CA GLY A 44 -19.04 9.18 -28.73
C GLY A 44 -17.95 8.11 -28.79
N HIS A 45 -16.88 8.20 -27.99
CA HIS A 45 -15.78 7.25 -28.05
C HIS A 45 -16.21 5.87 -27.52
N PRO A 46 -16.01 4.77 -28.26
CA PRO A 46 -16.59 3.46 -27.92
C PRO A 46 -16.07 2.90 -26.58
N LEU A 47 -14.79 3.15 -26.23
CA LEU A 47 -14.25 2.80 -24.90
C LEU A 47 -14.96 3.48 -23.72
N ARG A 48 -15.58 4.66 -23.91
CA ARG A 48 -16.17 5.43 -22.79
C ARG A 48 -17.29 4.65 -22.09
N ALA A 49 -18.08 3.90 -22.85
CA ALA A 49 -19.10 3.00 -22.32
C ALA A 49 -18.49 1.81 -21.57
N LYS A 50 -17.45 1.17 -22.14
CA LYS A 50 -16.76 0.03 -21.51
C LYS A 50 -16.08 0.42 -20.19
N LEU A 51 -15.54 1.64 -20.10
CA LEU A 51 -14.89 2.16 -18.89
C LEU A 51 -15.90 2.68 -17.84
N GLN A 52 -17.17 2.88 -18.21
CA GLN A 52 -18.20 3.42 -17.30
C GLN A 52 -18.40 2.56 -16.07
N HIS A 53 -18.45 1.24 -16.24
CA HIS A 53 -18.63 0.32 -15.12
C HIS A 53 -17.51 0.51 -14.08
N ARG A 54 -16.26 0.61 -14.52
CA ARG A 54 -15.13 0.79 -13.62
C ARG A 54 -15.17 2.15 -12.92
N HIS A 55 -15.51 3.21 -13.64
CA HIS A 55 -15.66 4.55 -13.06
C HIS A 55 -16.74 4.59 -11.96
N LEU A 56 -17.90 3.98 -12.21
CA LEU A 56 -18.98 3.88 -11.22
C LEU A 56 -18.57 3.04 -10.01
N GLN A 57 -17.88 1.91 -10.23
CA GLN A 57 -17.34 1.10 -9.13
C GLN A 57 -16.38 1.89 -8.23
N LEU A 58 -15.51 2.72 -8.82
CA LEU A 58 -14.60 3.57 -8.07
C LEU A 58 -15.37 4.61 -7.25
N GLY A 59 -16.37 5.26 -7.85
CA GLY A 59 -17.24 6.22 -7.16
C GLY A 59 -18.02 5.58 -5.99
N LEU A 60 -18.61 4.40 -6.19
CA LEU A 60 -19.32 3.67 -5.13
C LEU A 60 -18.38 3.26 -3.99
N ARG A 61 -17.19 2.73 -4.31
CA ARG A 61 -16.18 2.41 -3.30
C ARG A 61 -15.77 3.65 -2.52
N HIS A 62 -15.57 4.77 -3.21
CA HIS A 62 -15.20 6.03 -2.58
C HIS A 62 -16.30 6.52 -1.64
N ALA A 63 -17.56 6.48 -2.07
CA ALA A 63 -18.70 6.85 -1.23
C ALA A 63 -18.79 5.98 0.03
N ALA A 64 -18.59 4.67 -0.08
CA ALA A 64 -18.55 3.76 1.07
C ALA A 64 -17.41 4.10 2.05
N ILE A 65 -16.20 4.35 1.52
CA ILE A 65 -15.05 4.76 2.32
C ILE A 65 -15.30 6.11 3.00
N ARG A 66 -15.87 7.08 2.29
CA ARG A 66 -16.23 8.40 2.83
C ARG A 66 -17.26 8.30 3.94
N ALA A 67 -18.31 7.50 3.76
CA ALA A 67 -19.35 7.30 4.77
C ALA A 67 -18.79 6.69 6.06
N GLU A 68 -17.83 5.77 5.94
CA GLU A 68 -17.14 5.15 7.06
C GLU A 68 -16.12 6.08 7.73
N LEU A 69 -15.34 6.83 6.95
CA LEU A 69 -14.27 7.69 7.45
C LEU A 69 -14.80 8.92 8.19
N ARG A 70 -15.89 9.52 7.72
CA ARG A 70 -16.39 10.80 8.26
C ARG A 70 -16.73 10.77 9.75
N PRO A 71 -17.48 9.79 10.29
CA PRO A 71 -17.75 9.70 11.72
C PRO A 71 -16.46 9.65 12.56
N LEU A 72 -15.45 8.92 12.10
CA LEU A 72 -14.16 8.84 12.79
C LEU A 72 -13.43 10.18 12.80
N LEU A 73 -13.37 10.87 11.66
CA LEU A 73 -12.73 12.18 11.60
C LEU A 73 -13.47 13.23 12.43
N ALA A 74 -14.80 13.15 12.50
CA ALA A 74 -15.61 14.00 13.36
C ALA A 74 -15.27 13.76 14.85
N ALA A 75 -15.16 12.50 15.26
CA ALA A 75 -14.76 12.14 16.62
C ALA A 75 -13.34 12.62 16.96
N TRP A 76 -12.40 12.49 16.03
CA TRP A 76 -11.05 13.06 16.20
C TRP A 76 -11.05 14.58 16.30
N ALA A 77 -11.87 15.27 15.50
CA ALA A 77 -12.00 16.72 15.54
C ALA A 77 -12.62 17.21 16.86
N GLN A 78 -13.61 16.50 17.42
CA GLN A 78 -14.19 16.80 18.74
C GLN A 78 -13.18 16.70 19.88
N GLU A 79 -12.14 15.89 19.70
CA GLU A 79 -11.08 15.64 20.66
C GLU A 79 -9.80 16.45 20.37
N ASP A 80 -9.91 17.47 19.52
CA ASP A 80 -8.83 18.36 19.07
C ASP A 80 -7.62 17.61 18.47
N ILE A 81 -7.87 16.50 17.78
CA ILE A 81 -6.83 15.75 17.06
C ILE A 81 -6.80 16.27 15.61
N PRO A 82 -5.79 17.07 15.22
CA PRO A 82 -5.71 17.58 13.86
C PRO A 82 -5.31 16.45 12.92
N VAL A 83 -6.06 16.32 11.83
CA VAL A 83 -5.86 15.28 10.83
C VAL A 83 -5.57 15.92 9.50
N LEU A 84 -4.43 15.58 8.91
CA LEU A 84 -4.09 15.99 7.55
C LEU A 84 -4.34 14.82 6.59
N LEU A 85 -5.35 14.95 5.73
CA LEU A 85 -5.63 13.98 4.67
C LEU A 85 -4.72 14.26 3.47
N PHE A 86 -4.01 13.24 2.98
CA PHE A 86 -3.09 13.40 1.87
C PHE A 86 -3.07 12.20 0.91
N LYS A 87 -2.34 12.35 -0.21
CA LYS A 87 -2.21 11.35 -1.28
C LYS A 87 -3.56 10.93 -1.90
N GLY A 88 -3.69 9.66 -2.30
CA GLY A 88 -4.67 9.20 -3.28
C GLY A 88 -6.13 9.47 -2.90
N PHE A 89 -6.54 9.16 -1.67
CA PHE A 89 -7.89 9.47 -1.19
C PHE A 89 -8.18 10.98 -1.22
N ALA A 90 -7.26 11.77 -0.66
CA ALA A 90 -7.43 13.23 -0.59
C ALA A 90 -7.44 13.89 -1.97
N LEU A 91 -6.68 13.36 -2.93
CA LEU A 91 -6.75 13.82 -4.31
C LEU A 91 -8.11 13.46 -4.94
N ALA A 92 -8.57 12.22 -4.80
CA ALA A 92 -9.86 11.78 -5.35
C ALA A 92 -11.06 12.56 -4.77
N GLU A 93 -11.07 12.86 -3.46
CA GLU A 93 -12.19 13.57 -2.81
C GLU A 93 -12.24 15.06 -3.15
N PHE A 94 -11.08 15.73 -3.25
CA PHE A 94 -11.04 17.20 -3.27
C PHE A 94 -10.49 17.79 -4.57
N GLU A 95 -9.76 16.99 -5.37
CA GLU A 95 -9.11 17.49 -6.59
C GLU A 95 -9.81 17.12 -7.88
N TYR A 96 -10.16 15.84 -8.02
CA TYR A 96 -10.81 15.33 -9.22
C TYR A 96 -12.27 15.80 -9.31
N ALA A 97 -12.81 15.89 -10.53
CA ALA A 97 -14.18 16.34 -10.74
C ALA A 97 -15.19 15.35 -10.14
N THR A 98 -14.86 14.06 -10.26
CA THR A 98 -15.56 12.98 -9.55
C THR A 98 -14.55 12.01 -8.94
N PRO A 99 -14.84 11.42 -7.76
CA PRO A 99 -13.93 10.43 -7.16
C PRO A 99 -13.73 9.16 -8.01
N GLY A 100 -14.65 8.91 -8.96
CA GLY A 100 -14.57 7.78 -9.90
C GLY A 100 -13.42 7.89 -10.91
N GLU A 101 -12.71 9.02 -10.97
CA GLU A 101 -11.57 9.24 -11.86
C GLU A 101 -10.26 8.65 -11.32
N ARG A 102 -10.09 8.64 -10.00
CA ARG A 102 -8.82 8.34 -9.33
C ARG A 102 -8.91 7.11 -8.44
N PHE A 103 -8.36 5.98 -8.88
CA PHE A 103 -8.23 4.80 -8.01
C PHE A 103 -7.21 5.06 -6.90
N TYR A 104 -7.48 4.67 -5.66
CA TYR A 104 -6.50 4.64 -4.56
C TYR A 104 -6.70 3.39 -3.69
N GLY A 105 -5.65 2.90 -3.04
CA GLY A 105 -5.70 1.65 -2.26
C GLY A 105 -6.19 1.82 -0.83
N ASP A 106 -5.82 2.92 -0.19
CA ASP A 106 -5.94 3.21 1.23
C ASP A 106 -6.20 4.71 1.46
N VAL A 107 -6.52 5.06 2.71
CA VAL A 107 -6.59 6.44 3.18
C VAL A 107 -5.32 6.73 3.95
N ASP A 108 -4.47 7.63 3.44
CA ASP A 108 -3.33 8.11 4.20
C ASP A 108 -3.74 9.31 5.05
N VAL A 109 -3.51 9.22 6.36
CA VAL A 109 -3.67 10.35 7.29
C VAL A 109 -2.34 10.67 7.96
N LEU A 110 -2.01 11.94 8.06
CA LEU A 110 -0.86 12.42 8.82
C LEU A 110 -1.39 13.01 10.13
N LEU A 111 -0.89 12.46 11.24
CA LEU A 111 -1.12 12.97 12.58
C LEU A 111 0.15 13.66 13.08
N PRO A 112 0.06 14.57 14.07
CA PRO A 112 1.24 15.08 14.74
C PRO A 112 2.10 13.94 15.29
N ASN A 113 3.43 14.13 15.24
CA ASN A 113 4.39 13.14 15.73
C ASN A 113 4.47 13.14 17.27
N ASP A 114 3.34 12.91 17.92
CA ASP A 114 3.18 12.76 19.36
C ASP A 114 2.59 11.36 19.66
N PRO A 115 3.34 10.49 20.37
CA PRO A 115 2.85 9.17 20.72
C PRO A 115 1.56 9.15 21.54
N ALA A 116 1.36 10.14 22.42
CA ALA A 116 0.18 10.20 23.27
C ALA A 116 -1.07 10.51 22.42
N GLN A 117 -1.01 11.56 21.60
CA GLN A 117 -2.08 11.90 20.68
C GLN A 117 -2.40 10.79 19.70
N LEU A 118 -1.38 10.10 19.17
CA LEU A 118 -1.61 8.99 18.25
C LEU A 118 -2.29 7.80 18.91
N THR A 119 -1.87 7.45 20.13
CA THR A 119 -2.51 6.40 20.92
C THR A 119 -3.96 6.75 21.22
N ARG A 120 -4.23 8.01 21.59
CA ARG A 120 -5.60 8.53 21.79
C ARG A 120 -6.43 8.42 20.51
N ALA A 121 -5.90 8.82 19.36
CA ALA A 121 -6.59 8.71 18.08
C ALA A 121 -6.98 7.26 17.76
N VAL A 122 -6.09 6.30 18.03
CA VAL A 122 -6.39 4.87 17.85
C VAL A 122 -7.46 4.41 18.84
N HIS A 123 -7.38 4.76 20.11
CA HIS A 123 -8.40 4.38 21.10
C HIS A 123 -9.80 4.92 20.74
N ILE A 124 -9.88 6.16 20.26
CA ILE A 124 -11.14 6.72 19.74
C ILE A 124 -11.63 5.89 18.55
N ALA A 125 -10.74 5.53 17.62
CA ALA A 125 -11.13 4.69 16.48
C ALA A 125 -11.68 3.33 16.93
N LEU A 126 -11.03 2.68 17.89
CA LEU A 126 -11.49 1.42 18.48
C LEU A 126 -12.88 1.57 19.12
N ALA A 127 -13.14 2.66 19.85
CA ALA A 127 -14.45 2.96 20.42
C ALA A 127 -15.53 3.19 19.35
N HIS A 128 -15.14 3.64 18.15
CA HIS A 128 -16.01 3.78 16.99
C HIS A 128 -16.05 2.53 16.09
N GLY A 129 -15.70 1.36 16.62
CA GLY A 129 -15.83 0.08 15.92
C GLY A 129 -14.74 -0.20 14.88
N TRP A 130 -13.71 0.62 14.78
CA TRP A 130 -12.54 0.31 13.97
C TRP A 130 -11.68 -0.73 14.65
N ARG A 131 -10.88 -1.45 13.86
CA ARG A 131 -9.83 -2.34 14.36
C ARG A 131 -8.47 -1.70 14.19
N SER A 132 -7.49 -2.08 15.01
CA SER A 132 -6.09 -1.66 14.87
C SER A 132 -5.18 -2.87 14.66
N ASP A 133 -4.05 -2.65 13.96
CA ASP A 133 -2.97 -3.64 13.83
C ASP A 133 -2.05 -3.69 15.06
N GLY A 134 -2.37 -2.91 16.11
CA GLY A 134 -1.64 -2.87 17.37
C GLY A 134 -0.27 -2.19 17.29
N PHE A 135 0.17 -1.77 16.10
CA PHE A 135 1.51 -1.20 15.91
C PHE A 135 1.68 0.15 16.62
N HIS A 136 0.57 0.87 16.85
CA HIS A 136 0.53 2.10 17.65
C HIS A 136 1.03 1.90 19.11
N ALA A 137 0.93 0.70 19.67
CA ALA A 137 1.42 0.44 21.03
C ALA A 137 2.96 0.32 21.12
N LEU A 138 3.68 0.43 20.01
CA LEU A 138 5.12 0.19 19.91
C LEU A 138 5.89 1.41 19.34
N PRO A 139 5.88 2.58 20.00
CA PRO A 139 6.47 3.80 19.46
C PRO A 139 7.96 3.71 19.13
N GLY A 140 8.72 2.87 19.86
CA GLY A 140 10.12 2.60 19.57
C GLY A 140 10.36 1.80 18.28
N GLN A 141 9.32 1.22 17.68
CA GLN A 141 9.37 0.46 16.42
C GLN A 141 8.78 1.23 15.24
N TRP A 142 8.13 2.37 15.49
CA TRP A 142 7.51 3.17 14.43
C TRP A 142 8.50 3.59 13.37
N THR A 143 8.00 3.66 12.14
CA THR A 143 8.74 4.20 11.00
C THR A 143 8.17 5.58 10.67
N HIS A 144 7.99 5.89 9.39
CA HIS A 144 7.11 6.98 8.96
C HIS A 144 5.62 6.71 9.21
N GLU A 145 5.24 5.43 9.22
CA GLU A 145 3.95 4.95 9.69
C GLU A 145 4.04 4.57 11.18
N SER A 146 2.95 4.82 11.91
CA SER A 146 2.80 4.54 13.34
C SER A 146 1.70 3.50 13.64
N GLY A 147 0.85 3.20 12.67
CA GLY A 147 -0.13 2.12 12.80
C GLY A 147 -1.15 2.14 11.67
N ARG A 148 -2.11 1.23 11.77
CA ARG A 148 -3.24 1.18 10.84
C ARG A 148 -4.56 1.06 11.56
N LEU A 149 -5.59 1.53 10.89
CA LEU A 149 -6.99 1.27 11.24
C LEU A 149 -7.69 0.54 10.10
N MET A 150 -8.50 -0.44 10.46
CA MET A 150 -9.24 -1.29 9.53
C MET A 150 -10.72 -1.18 9.84
N GLY A 151 -11.43 -0.56 8.92
CA GLY A 151 -12.88 -0.54 8.86
C GLY A 151 -13.42 -1.75 8.11
N GLN A 152 -14.69 -1.66 7.72
CA GLN A 152 -15.40 -2.58 6.85
C GLN A 152 -14.94 -2.45 5.39
N HIS A 153 -14.82 -1.22 4.87
CA HIS A 153 -14.45 -0.96 3.47
C HIS A 153 -13.11 -0.22 3.35
N THR A 154 -12.61 0.30 4.46
CA THR A 154 -11.51 1.25 4.49
C THR A 154 -10.31 0.71 5.26
N ARG A 155 -9.11 0.96 4.73
CA ARG A 155 -7.87 0.93 5.50
C ARG A 155 -7.34 2.34 5.63
N ILE A 156 -7.02 2.75 6.85
CA ILE A 156 -6.31 3.98 7.13
C ILE A 156 -4.87 3.64 7.51
N ASP A 157 -3.92 4.22 6.80
CA ASP A 157 -2.50 4.20 7.18
C ASP A 157 -2.21 5.48 7.98
N LEU A 158 -1.85 5.31 9.26
CA LEU A 158 -1.52 6.41 10.18
C LEU A 158 -0.05 6.78 9.99
N HIS A 159 0.19 7.96 9.45
CA HIS A 159 1.52 8.53 9.25
C HIS A 159 1.85 9.51 10.37
N ARG A 160 3.13 9.51 10.78
CA ARG A 160 3.75 10.53 11.64
C ARG A 160 4.73 11.42 10.86
N PHE A 161 5.04 11.03 9.62
CA PHE A 161 5.89 11.78 8.70
C PHE A 161 5.32 11.72 7.28
N ALA A 162 5.39 12.83 6.54
CA ALA A 162 4.85 12.91 5.18
C ALA A 162 5.63 12.04 4.16
N LEU A 163 6.89 11.75 4.47
CA LEU A 163 7.80 10.92 3.67
C LEU A 163 8.34 9.76 4.50
N ALA A 164 8.64 8.65 3.83
CA ALA A 164 9.43 7.59 4.45
C ALA A 164 10.92 7.96 4.49
N TRP A 165 11.68 7.25 5.32
CA TRP A 165 13.14 7.19 5.20
C TRP A 165 13.61 5.74 5.32
N PHE A 166 14.63 5.39 4.54
CA PHE A 166 15.32 4.10 4.66
C PHE A 166 16.63 4.33 5.38
N GLY A 167 16.58 4.30 6.70
CA GLY A 167 17.75 4.27 7.56
C GLY A 167 17.36 3.56 8.83
N GLY A 168 18.12 2.54 9.22
CA GLY A 168 17.99 1.96 10.55
C GLY A 168 18.17 3.03 11.64
N PRO A 169 17.92 2.70 12.91
CA PRO A 169 17.90 3.65 14.04
C PRO A 169 19.20 4.46 14.23
N HIS A 170 20.28 4.15 13.51
CA HIS A 170 21.57 4.84 13.57
C HIS A 170 21.75 5.97 12.55
N HIS A 171 20.80 6.21 11.63
CA HIS A 171 20.88 7.30 10.66
C HIS A 171 20.01 8.49 11.09
N ARG A 172 20.56 9.37 11.95
CA ARG A 172 19.86 10.57 12.45
C ARG A 172 19.56 11.60 11.36
N ARG A 173 20.51 11.87 10.46
CA ARG A 173 20.38 12.92 9.43
C ARG A 173 19.15 12.78 8.51
N PRO A 174 18.85 11.59 7.92
CA PRO A 174 17.64 11.42 7.13
C PRO A 174 16.34 11.63 7.93
N GLN A 175 16.36 11.31 9.23
CA GLN A 175 15.19 11.48 10.08
C GLN A 175 14.93 12.97 10.41
N ASP A 176 15.98 13.75 10.65
CA ASP A 176 15.86 15.18 10.92
C ASP A 176 15.36 15.95 9.69
N GLN A 177 15.82 15.58 8.49
CA GLN A 177 15.32 16.15 7.24
C GLN A 177 13.84 15.82 7.01
N VAL A 178 13.44 14.55 7.15
CA VAL A 178 12.02 14.15 7.00
C VAL A 178 11.13 14.82 8.06
N ARG A 179 11.63 14.99 9.29
CA ARG A 179 10.94 15.73 10.34
C ARG A 179 10.75 17.20 9.94
N SER A 180 11.81 17.85 9.48
CA SER A 180 11.76 19.25 9.01
C SER A 180 10.77 19.41 7.85
N ILE A 181 10.83 18.54 6.84
CA ILE A 181 9.86 18.54 5.74
C ILE A 181 8.43 18.39 6.26
N THR A 182 8.19 17.44 7.16
CA THR A 182 6.86 17.20 7.74
C THR A 182 6.35 18.43 8.51
N GLN A 183 7.21 19.10 9.28
CA GLN A 183 6.87 20.35 9.97
C GLN A 183 6.54 21.47 8.98
N GLN A 184 7.31 21.60 7.89
CA GLN A 184 7.02 22.59 6.84
C GLN A 184 5.71 22.32 6.10
N VAL A 185 5.36 21.04 5.87
CA VAL A 185 4.07 20.65 5.27
C VAL A 185 2.92 21.03 6.21
N TRP A 186 3.03 20.74 7.51
CA TRP A 186 2.03 21.15 8.50
C TRP A 186 1.88 22.67 8.59
N ALA A 187 3.00 23.42 8.59
CA ALA A 187 3.00 24.87 8.69
C ALA A 187 2.28 25.57 7.51
N ARG A 188 2.25 24.94 6.34
CA ARG A 188 1.55 25.44 5.14
C ARG A 188 0.23 24.71 4.86
N ALA A 189 -0.17 23.78 5.72
CA ALA A 189 -1.38 23.00 5.52
C ALA A 189 -2.61 23.93 5.50
N LEU A 190 -3.55 23.62 4.62
CA LEU A 190 -4.79 24.37 4.47
C LEU A 190 -5.88 23.67 5.27
N ARG A 191 -6.54 24.41 6.17
CA ARG A 191 -7.74 23.93 6.85
C ARG A 191 -8.92 24.01 5.89
N VAL A 192 -9.65 22.91 5.77
CA VAL A 192 -10.84 22.78 4.92
C VAL A 192 -11.99 22.28 5.77
N ASP A 193 -13.18 22.86 5.58
CA ASP A 193 -14.41 22.32 6.15
C ASP A 193 -14.95 21.21 5.23
N TRP A 194 -14.88 19.97 5.69
CA TRP A 194 -15.43 18.83 4.96
C TRP A 194 -16.86 18.54 5.42
N SER A 195 -17.77 19.44 5.08
CA SER A 195 -19.19 19.39 5.46
C SER A 195 -19.35 19.27 6.99
N GLY A 196 -18.90 20.28 7.72
CA GLY A 196 -18.94 20.38 9.18
C GLY A 196 -17.76 19.71 9.92
N ILE A 197 -16.83 19.06 9.21
CA ILE A 197 -15.67 18.38 9.81
C ILE A 197 -14.40 19.14 9.44
N PRO A 198 -13.72 19.81 10.39
CA PRO A 198 -12.47 20.48 10.09
C PRO A 198 -11.37 19.46 9.83
N ILE A 199 -10.80 19.50 8.64
CA ILE A 199 -9.64 18.68 8.26
C ILE A 199 -8.52 19.58 7.73
N TRP A 200 -7.31 19.04 7.70
CA TRP A 200 -6.17 19.67 7.06
C TRP A 200 -5.84 18.98 5.74
N ARG A 201 -5.30 19.75 4.79
CA ARG A 201 -4.79 19.26 3.52
C ARG A 201 -3.40 19.87 3.27
N PRO A 202 -2.49 19.17 2.57
CA PRO A 202 -1.25 19.79 2.13
C PRO A 202 -1.54 21.03 1.28
N HIS A 203 -0.65 22.03 1.35
CA HIS A 203 -0.61 23.07 0.34
C HIS A 203 -0.48 22.44 -1.08
N PRO A 204 -1.10 22.98 -2.14
CA PRO A 204 -1.03 22.38 -3.48
C PRO A 204 0.41 22.10 -3.97
N GLU A 205 1.35 23.02 -3.74
CA GLU A 205 2.77 22.78 -4.04
C GLU A 205 3.35 21.57 -3.28
N ASP A 206 2.99 21.37 -2.01
CA ASP A 206 3.43 20.23 -1.21
C ASP A 206 2.75 18.94 -1.67
N ALA A 207 1.50 19.01 -2.13
CA ALA A 207 0.83 17.87 -2.72
C ALA A 207 1.59 17.37 -3.96
N VAL A 208 2.09 18.26 -4.83
CA VAL A 208 2.91 17.87 -5.98
C VAL A 208 4.32 17.45 -5.56
N VAL A 209 5.06 18.31 -4.88
CA VAL A 209 6.48 18.08 -4.58
C VAL A 209 6.65 16.93 -3.60
N VAL A 210 5.95 16.95 -2.46
CA VAL A 210 6.12 15.94 -1.41
C VAL A 210 5.39 14.65 -1.76
N ASN A 211 4.09 14.72 -2.04
CA ASN A 211 3.27 13.50 -2.11
C ASN A 211 3.36 12.77 -3.45
N VAL A 212 3.60 13.49 -4.56
CA VAL A 212 3.77 12.87 -5.88
C VAL A 212 5.26 12.63 -6.16
N ALA A 213 6.12 13.65 -6.11
CA ALA A 213 7.51 13.49 -6.55
C ALA A 213 8.44 12.85 -5.51
N LEU A 214 8.63 13.48 -4.34
CA LEU A 214 9.58 13.00 -3.34
C LEU A 214 9.19 11.65 -2.76
N ALA A 215 7.90 11.42 -2.49
CA ALA A 215 7.40 10.17 -1.92
C ALA A 215 7.74 8.93 -2.77
N ARG A 216 7.86 9.06 -4.09
CA ARG A 216 8.26 7.95 -4.97
C ARG A 216 9.71 7.52 -4.74
N GLN A 217 10.57 8.47 -4.41
CA GLN A 217 12.01 8.25 -4.31
C GLN A 217 12.48 7.99 -2.88
N TRP A 218 11.82 8.65 -1.93
CA TRP A 218 12.17 8.61 -0.52
C TRP A 218 11.33 7.55 0.22
N GLY A 219 10.29 7.03 -0.45
CA GLY A 219 9.39 5.97 0.01
C GLY A 219 9.68 4.55 -0.49
N ASN A 220 8.79 3.62 -0.14
CA ASN A 220 8.85 2.20 -0.51
C ASN A 220 8.76 1.94 -2.02
N ASP A 221 8.40 2.96 -2.81
CA ASP A 221 8.34 2.86 -4.26
C ASP A 221 9.75 2.81 -4.90
N VAL A 222 10.81 3.19 -4.16
CA VAL A 222 12.23 3.11 -4.56
C VAL A 222 12.51 3.66 -5.96
N GLY A 223 11.72 4.65 -6.36
CA GLY A 223 11.79 5.35 -7.62
C GLY A 223 10.95 4.84 -8.76
N HIS A 224 10.08 3.86 -8.50
CA HIS A 224 9.06 3.47 -9.46
C HIS A 224 7.94 4.52 -9.50
N LEU A 225 7.76 5.12 -10.68
CA LEU A 225 6.59 5.96 -10.96
C LEU A 225 5.31 5.11 -10.96
N LYS A 226 4.20 5.73 -10.59
CA LYS A 226 2.85 5.19 -10.70
C LYS A 226 2.11 5.89 -11.83
N ALA A 227 1.19 5.18 -12.47
CA ALA A 227 0.26 5.71 -13.47
C ALA A 227 -0.32 7.07 -13.09
N ALA A 228 -0.71 7.18 -11.83
CA ALA A 228 -1.40 8.34 -11.29
C ALA A 228 -0.50 9.57 -11.11
N ASP A 229 0.82 9.43 -11.15
CA ASP A 229 1.74 10.56 -10.92
C ASP A 229 1.56 11.65 -11.98
N TYR A 230 1.37 11.25 -13.24
CA TYR A 230 1.12 12.16 -14.35
C TYR A 230 -0.21 12.93 -14.21
N PRO A 231 -1.39 12.27 -14.11
CA PRO A 231 -2.66 12.98 -13.98
C PRO A 231 -2.77 13.76 -12.68
N ASP A 232 -2.23 13.28 -11.56
CA ASP A 232 -2.20 14.03 -10.30
C ASP A 232 -1.41 15.34 -10.44
N THR A 233 -0.22 15.28 -11.07
CA THR A 233 0.60 16.48 -11.32
C THR A 233 -0.11 17.44 -12.27
N ARG A 234 -0.63 16.93 -13.40
CA ARG A 234 -1.37 17.72 -14.40
C ARG A 234 -2.55 18.47 -13.78
N LEU A 235 -3.36 17.75 -13.01
CA LEU A 235 -4.56 18.28 -12.37
C LEU A 235 -4.21 19.35 -11.34
N LEU A 236 -3.26 19.08 -10.44
CA LEU A 236 -2.85 20.04 -9.41
C LEU A 236 -2.24 21.31 -10.02
N MET A 237 -1.40 21.18 -11.05
CA MET A 237 -0.81 22.33 -11.73
C MET A 237 -1.88 23.17 -12.42
N SER A 238 -2.77 22.54 -13.20
CA SER A 238 -3.84 23.24 -13.90
C SER A 238 -4.81 23.92 -12.94
N LYS A 239 -5.27 23.22 -11.90
CA LYS A 239 -6.30 23.70 -10.99
C LYS A 239 -5.84 24.85 -10.10
N TYR A 240 -4.56 24.85 -9.71
CA TYR A 240 -4.00 25.84 -8.79
C TYR A 240 -3.03 26.83 -9.46
N GLY A 241 -2.89 26.79 -10.79
CA GLY A 241 -1.97 27.66 -11.52
C GLY A 241 -0.51 27.50 -11.09
N LEU A 242 -0.10 26.28 -10.73
CA LEU A 242 1.26 26.03 -10.24
C LEU A 242 2.24 26.02 -11.42
N THR A 243 3.35 26.74 -11.27
CA THR A 243 4.43 26.76 -12.26
C THR A 243 5.56 25.81 -11.85
N TRP A 244 6.31 25.30 -12.83
CA TRP A 244 7.50 24.50 -12.56
C TRP A 244 8.53 25.22 -11.71
N ASP A 245 8.66 26.54 -11.85
CA ASP A 245 9.60 27.36 -11.09
C ASP A 245 9.20 27.46 -9.62
N ALA A 246 7.91 27.66 -9.33
CA ALA A 246 7.39 27.64 -7.96
C ALA A 246 7.60 26.27 -7.31
N LEU A 247 7.33 25.18 -8.04
CA LEU A 247 7.54 23.82 -7.56
C LEU A 247 9.03 23.49 -7.37
N ALA A 248 9.91 23.99 -8.23
CA ALA A 248 11.36 23.83 -8.10
C ALA A 248 11.90 24.62 -6.88
N ALA A 249 11.45 25.86 -6.69
CA ALA A 249 11.78 26.65 -5.51
C ALA A 249 11.28 25.96 -4.23
N ARG A 250 10.07 25.38 -4.27
CA ARG A 250 9.55 24.60 -3.16
C ARG A 250 10.39 23.36 -2.87
N ALA A 251 10.74 22.58 -3.90
CA ALA A 251 11.62 21.43 -3.75
C ALA A 251 13.01 21.81 -3.19
N GLN A 252 13.56 22.95 -3.60
CA GLN A 252 14.80 23.49 -3.04
C GLN A 252 14.65 23.78 -1.54
N SER A 253 13.56 24.42 -1.11
CA SER A 253 13.29 24.72 0.31
C SER A 253 13.14 23.46 1.18
N LEU A 254 12.72 22.35 0.57
CA LEU A 254 12.56 21.04 1.21
C LEU A 254 13.85 20.19 1.15
N GLY A 255 14.92 20.69 0.52
CA GLY A 255 16.16 19.95 0.33
C GLY A 255 16.06 18.78 -0.65
N GLY A 256 15.10 18.82 -1.59
CA GLY A 256 14.90 17.83 -2.64
C GLY A 256 15.07 18.31 -4.10
N PRO A 257 15.95 19.29 -4.42
CA PRO A 257 16.00 19.87 -5.77
C PRO A 257 16.44 18.89 -6.85
N ASN A 258 17.39 17.99 -6.56
CA ASN A 258 17.84 17.01 -7.56
C ASN A 258 16.73 16.00 -7.85
N THR A 259 16.05 15.52 -6.81
CA THR A 259 14.94 14.58 -6.87
C THR A 259 13.81 15.16 -7.72
N TRP A 260 13.46 16.42 -7.48
CA TRP A 260 12.47 17.13 -8.28
C TRP A 260 12.87 17.27 -9.75
N ALA A 261 14.09 17.73 -10.03
CA ALA A 261 14.59 17.86 -11.39
C ALA A 261 14.56 16.51 -12.14
N ALA A 262 14.94 15.43 -11.46
CA ALA A 262 14.88 14.09 -12.03
C ALA A 262 13.43 13.63 -12.27
N PHE A 263 12.51 13.89 -11.33
CA PHE A 263 11.08 13.60 -11.49
C PHE A 263 10.49 14.34 -12.70
N ARG A 264 10.72 15.65 -12.81
CA ARG A 264 10.28 16.44 -13.97
C ARG A 264 10.82 15.89 -15.29
N SER A 265 12.08 15.43 -15.31
CA SER A 265 12.67 14.86 -16.54
C SER A 265 11.98 13.57 -17.05
N VAL A 266 11.11 12.96 -16.24
CA VAL A 266 10.43 11.70 -16.54
C VAL A 266 8.90 11.78 -16.40
N CYS A 267 8.37 12.87 -15.87
CA CYS A 267 6.95 13.13 -15.68
C CYS A 267 6.71 14.63 -15.80
N ASP A 268 6.36 15.07 -17.00
CA ASP A 268 6.15 16.47 -17.34
C ASP A 268 4.84 16.62 -18.15
N PRO A 269 3.74 17.02 -17.49
CA PRO A 269 2.48 17.24 -18.18
C PRO A 269 2.50 18.32 -19.25
N GLU A 270 3.28 19.41 -19.09
CA GLU A 270 3.37 20.48 -20.09
C GLU A 270 4.08 20.01 -21.36
N ARG A 271 5.06 19.11 -21.22
CA ARG A 271 5.77 18.51 -22.35
C ARG A 271 5.14 17.22 -22.86
N HIS A 272 3.96 16.84 -22.35
CA HIS A 272 3.29 15.58 -22.70
C HIS A 272 4.22 14.36 -22.56
N SER A 273 5.06 14.34 -21.52
CA SER A 273 6.11 13.33 -21.34
C SER A 273 5.91 12.52 -20.06
N PHE A 274 5.89 11.20 -20.21
CA PHE A 274 5.84 10.27 -19.09
C PHE A 274 6.66 9.01 -19.38
N ALA A 275 7.69 8.75 -18.59
CA ALA A 275 8.62 7.65 -18.79
C ALA A 275 8.39 6.54 -17.76
N TRP A 276 7.37 5.73 -18.03
CA TRP A 276 7.03 4.53 -17.25
C TRP A 276 7.95 3.33 -17.60
N ASN A 277 9.27 3.49 -17.53
CA ASN A 277 10.20 2.42 -17.84
C ASN A 277 11.29 2.24 -16.78
N SER A 278 12.00 1.11 -16.82
CA SER A 278 13.05 0.79 -15.85
C SER A 278 14.30 1.70 -15.95
N PRO A 279 14.72 2.19 -17.15
CA PRO A 279 15.86 3.09 -17.28
C PRO A 279 15.78 4.38 -16.43
N THR A 280 14.58 4.92 -16.18
CA THR A 280 14.43 6.13 -15.35
C THR A 280 14.71 5.91 -13.87
N LEU A 281 14.61 4.66 -13.41
CA LEU A 281 14.80 4.28 -12.02
C LEU A 281 16.19 4.68 -11.49
N TRP A 282 17.24 4.50 -12.30
CA TRP A 282 18.59 4.84 -11.89
C TRP A 282 18.76 6.36 -11.75
N ARG A 283 18.24 7.14 -12.71
CA ARG A 283 18.28 8.60 -12.66
C ARG A 283 17.61 9.13 -11.39
N LEU A 284 16.40 8.65 -11.11
CA LEU A 284 15.62 9.05 -9.96
C LEU A 284 16.28 8.66 -8.62
N LYS A 285 16.85 7.45 -8.54
CA LYS A 285 17.63 7.00 -7.36
C LYS A 285 18.88 7.83 -7.14
N THR A 286 19.65 8.11 -8.19
CA THR A 286 20.88 8.91 -8.11
C THR A 286 20.56 10.34 -7.68
N ALA A 287 19.47 10.91 -8.16
CA ALA A 287 19.00 12.22 -7.76
C ALA A 287 18.64 12.28 -6.27
N ALA A 288 17.87 11.31 -5.77
CA ALA A 288 17.58 11.20 -4.34
C ALA A 288 18.85 11.08 -3.49
N GLN A 289 19.85 10.34 -3.96
CA GLN A 289 21.15 10.24 -3.26
C GLN A 289 21.90 11.57 -3.21
N ARG A 290 21.81 12.41 -4.24
CA ARG A 290 22.40 13.75 -4.27
C ARG A 290 21.73 14.70 -3.29
N ASP A 291 20.44 14.51 -3.03
CA ASP A 291 19.70 15.22 -1.98
C ASP A 291 19.92 14.64 -0.58
N GLY A 292 20.88 13.72 -0.42
CA GLY A 292 21.22 13.09 0.87
C GLY A 292 20.38 11.86 1.21
N HIS A 293 19.44 11.45 0.35
CA HIS A 293 18.62 10.26 0.55
C HIS A 293 19.34 8.99 0.04
N HIS A 294 20.19 8.41 0.88
CA HIS A 294 21.01 7.25 0.55
C HIS A 294 20.29 5.90 0.70
N THR A 295 19.48 5.53 -0.30
CA THR A 295 18.81 4.21 -0.36
C THR A 295 19.78 3.03 -0.41
N LEU A 296 20.88 3.16 -1.18
CA LEU A 296 21.83 2.08 -1.41
C LEU A 296 22.81 1.92 -0.25
N ARG A 297 23.31 3.00 0.36
CA ARG A 297 24.22 2.90 1.51
C ARG A 297 23.51 2.37 2.75
N ALA A 298 22.24 2.68 2.97
CA ALA A 298 21.46 2.02 4.04
C ALA A 298 21.27 0.52 3.77
N ARG A 299 21.04 0.12 2.50
CA ARG A 299 21.03 -1.29 2.09
C ARG A 299 22.39 -1.96 2.20
N TRP A 300 23.46 -1.30 1.77
CA TRP A 300 24.84 -1.80 1.85
C TRP A 300 25.33 -1.83 3.29
N PHE A 301 25.07 -0.84 4.15
CA PHE A 301 25.33 -0.92 5.60
C PHE A 301 24.48 -1.99 6.26
N THR A 302 23.20 -2.18 5.90
CA THR A 302 22.43 -3.34 6.36
C THR A 302 22.90 -4.67 5.75
N TRP A 303 23.75 -4.67 4.73
CA TRP A 303 24.35 -5.85 4.07
C TRP A 303 25.82 -6.13 4.45
N TRP A 304 26.60 -5.11 4.84
CA TRP A 304 28.01 -5.15 5.28
C TRP A 304 28.21 -4.96 6.80
N PHE A 305 27.41 -4.12 7.46
CA PHE A 305 27.28 -4.10 8.93
C PHE A 305 26.40 -5.20 9.57
N PRO A 306 25.86 -6.22 8.85
CA PRO A 306 25.17 -7.32 9.49
C PRO A 306 26.10 -8.43 9.93
N TRP A 307 27.41 -8.41 9.66
CA TRP A 307 28.28 -9.49 10.14
C TRP A 307 28.31 -9.58 11.67
N SER A 308 28.22 -8.46 12.40
CA SER A 308 28.21 -8.48 13.88
C SER A 308 26.82 -8.24 14.51
N VAL A 309 25.90 -7.49 13.87
CA VAL A 309 24.62 -7.10 14.50
C VAL A 309 23.37 -7.67 13.80
N ALA A 310 23.36 -7.81 12.46
CA ALA A 310 22.20 -8.36 11.74
C ALA A 310 22.25 -9.89 11.47
N TRP A 311 23.38 -10.56 11.74
CA TRP A 311 23.40 -12.01 11.93
C TRP A 311 22.64 -12.41 13.18
N ARG A 312 22.54 -11.62 14.26
CA ARG A 312 21.75 -12.05 15.44
C ARG A 312 20.26 -12.25 15.12
N PRO A 313 19.54 -11.35 14.41
CA PRO A 313 18.18 -11.60 13.95
C PRO A 313 18.08 -12.64 12.83
N ARG A 314 19.02 -12.70 11.88
CA ARG A 314 18.99 -13.71 10.81
C ARG A 314 19.36 -15.12 11.30
N LEU A 315 20.34 -15.27 12.17
CA LEU A 315 20.63 -16.49 12.93
C LEU A 315 19.46 -16.86 13.83
N ARG A 316 18.83 -15.91 14.54
CA ARG A 316 17.57 -16.18 15.28
C ARG A 316 16.45 -16.68 14.35
N LYS A 317 16.40 -16.21 13.10
CA LYS A 317 15.46 -16.72 12.10
C LYS A 317 15.86 -18.11 11.61
N LEU A 318 17.16 -18.35 11.38
CA LEU A 318 17.70 -19.65 11.01
C LEU A 318 17.52 -20.69 12.11
N THR A 319 17.68 -20.33 13.38
CA THR A 319 17.47 -21.24 14.53
C THR A 319 16.00 -21.62 14.68
N ARG A 320 15.07 -20.84 14.11
CA ARG A 320 13.64 -21.18 14.06
C ARG A 320 13.24 -22.01 12.85
N LEU A 321 14.08 -22.08 11.80
CA LEU A 321 13.76 -22.86 10.60
C LEU A 321 13.54 -24.35 10.89
N PRO A 322 14.37 -25.03 11.73
CA PRO A 322 14.12 -26.43 12.09
C PRO A 322 12.72 -26.64 12.69
N GLY A 323 12.26 -25.68 13.52
CA GLY A 323 10.92 -25.73 14.12
C GLY A 323 9.76 -25.50 13.13
N LEU A 324 10.04 -25.03 11.91
CA LEU A 324 9.07 -24.83 10.82
C LEU A 324 9.11 -25.95 9.77
N LEU A 325 10.17 -26.78 9.76
CA LEU A 325 10.28 -27.91 8.81
C LEU A 325 9.08 -28.86 8.88
N PRO A 326 8.56 -29.27 10.06
CA PRO A 326 7.39 -30.12 10.12
C PRO A 326 6.18 -29.47 9.44
N ASP A 327 6.00 -28.15 9.59
CA ASP A 327 4.88 -27.40 9.02
C ASP A 327 4.93 -27.43 7.48
N VAL A 328 6.13 -27.24 6.90
CA VAL A 328 6.36 -27.27 5.46
C VAL A 328 6.25 -28.68 4.88
N LEU A 329 6.75 -29.70 5.58
CA LEU A 329 6.63 -31.10 5.16
C LEU A 329 5.18 -31.57 5.18
N ALA A 330 4.40 -31.21 6.20
CA ALA A 330 2.96 -31.54 6.24
C ALA A 330 2.19 -30.84 5.12
N ALA A 331 2.51 -29.58 4.83
CA ALA A 331 1.93 -28.87 3.68
C ALA A 331 2.26 -29.57 2.36
N TRP A 332 3.48 -30.09 2.22
CA TRP A 332 3.89 -30.87 1.06
C TRP A 332 3.18 -32.21 0.92
N GLN A 333 3.01 -32.93 2.03
CA GLN A 333 2.22 -34.15 2.03
C GLN A 333 0.76 -33.87 1.66
N ALA A 334 0.16 -32.80 2.20
CA ALA A 334 -1.21 -32.39 1.87
C ALA A 334 -1.39 -32.05 0.39
N VAL A 335 -0.48 -31.24 -0.18
CA VAL A 335 -0.54 -30.92 -1.62
C VAL A 335 -0.35 -32.16 -2.50
N ARG A 336 0.46 -33.13 -2.09
CA ARG A 336 0.65 -34.39 -2.84
C ARG A 336 -0.54 -35.35 -2.71
N ALA A 337 -1.16 -35.41 -1.53
CA ALA A 337 -2.34 -36.23 -1.31
C ALA A 337 -3.54 -35.74 -2.16
N GLY A 338 -3.62 -34.43 -2.42
CA GLY A 338 -4.79 -33.84 -3.08
C GLY A 338 -6.03 -33.91 -2.17
N GLY A 339 -7.22 -33.90 -2.77
CA GLY A 339 -8.49 -33.98 -2.03
C GLY A 339 -9.04 -32.63 -1.57
N ASP A 340 -10.02 -32.67 -0.66
CA ASP A 340 -10.62 -31.46 -0.10
C ASP A 340 -9.63 -30.76 0.86
N PRO A 341 -9.26 -29.49 0.61
CA PRO A 341 -8.43 -28.71 1.53
C PRO A 341 -8.92 -28.73 2.99
N ARG A 342 -10.23 -28.82 3.23
CA ARG A 342 -10.83 -28.80 4.58
C ARG A 342 -10.31 -29.92 5.47
N GLU A 343 -10.16 -31.13 4.95
CA GLU A 343 -9.69 -32.29 5.72
C GLU A 343 -8.28 -32.09 6.32
N HIS A 344 -7.41 -31.37 5.60
CA HIS A 344 -6.09 -31.01 6.10
C HIS A 344 -6.16 -29.88 7.11
N LEU A 345 -6.98 -28.86 6.82
CA LEU A 345 -7.10 -27.67 7.66
C LEU A 345 -7.80 -27.97 9.00
N ASP A 346 -8.81 -28.84 9.02
CA ASP A 346 -9.48 -29.35 10.22
C ASP A 346 -8.48 -29.98 11.19
N ARG A 347 -7.63 -30.86 10.69
CA ARG A 347 -6.58 -31.51 11.49
C ARG A 347 -5.55 -30.54 12.06
N TRP A 348 -5.40 -29.35 11.46
CA TRP A 348 -4.46 -28.33 11.92
C TRP A 348 -5.10 -27.24 12.80
N THR A 349 -6.41 -27.36 13.09
CA THR A 349 -7.24 -26.31 13.68
C THR A 349 -7.63 -26.43 15.16
N PRO A 350 -7.14 -27.37 15.99
CA PRO A 350 -7.31 -27.15 17.42
C PRO A 350 -6.42 -25.97 17.85
N ILE A 351 -7.04 -24.89 18.32
CA ILE A 351 -6.34 -23.74 18.92
C ILE A 351 -5.94 -24.17 20.34
N PRO A 352 -4.65 -24.28 20.69
CA PRO A 352 -4.26 -24.41 22.09
C PRO A 352 -4.75 -23.14 22.82
N PRO A 353 -5.56 -23.24 23.89
CA PRO A 353 -6.04 -22.07 24.59
C PRO A 353 -4.87 -21.24 25.16
N GLY A 354 -4.96 -19.91 25.03
CA GLY A 354 -4.24 -19.00 25.92
C GLY A 354 -2.88 -18.45 25.46
N ARG A 355 -2.41 -18.69 24.23
CA ARG A 355 -1.13 -18.09 23.78
C ARG A 355 -1.30 -17.08 22.66
N THR A 356 -1.10 -15.80 22.99
CA THR A 356 -1.00 -14.72 22.01
C THR A 356 0.36 -14.79 21.31
N VAL A 357 0.34 -14.82 19.97
CA VAL A 357 1.57 -14.74 19.16
C VAL A 357 1.86 -13.29 18.87
N SER A 358 3.05 -12.80 19.22
CA SER A 358 3.44 -11.43 18.93
C SER A 358 3.56 -11.19 17.42
N ALA A 359 3.30 -9.96 16.96
CA ALA A 359 3.44 -9.58 15.55
C ALA A 359 4.84 -9.89 14.99
N ALA A 360 5.89 -9.72 15.81
CA ALA A 360 7.25 -10.10 15.46
C ALA A 360 7.41 -11.60 15.20
N ALA A 361 6.78 -12.46 16.02
CA ALA A 361 6.81 -13.90 15.81
C ALA A 361 6.05 -14.31 14.53
N VAL A 362 4.90 -13.67 14.26
CA VAL A 362 4.15 -13.89 13.00
C VAL A 362 5.01 -13.55 11.78
N MET A 363 5.68 -12.39 11.79
CA MET A 363 6.63 -12.00 10.74
C MET A 363 7.72 -13.05 10.52
N ASP A 364 8.32 -13.53 11.60
CA ASP A 364 9.40 -14.52 11.54
C ASP A 364 8.92 -15.86 10.99
N ILE A 365 7.71 -16.30 11.35
CA ILE A 365 7.09 -17.52 10.84
C ILE A 365 6.84 -17.40 9.33
N VAL A 366 6.17 -16.33 8.89
CA VAL A 366 5.84 -16.13 7.47
C VAL A 366 7.12 -16.06 6.62
N ALA A 367 8.14 -15.33 7.11
CA ALA A 367 9.43 -15.25 6.43
C ALA A 367 10.14 -16.61 6.38
N GLY A 368 10.14 -17.36 7.47
CA GLY A 368 10.77 -18.68 7.54
C GLY A 368 10.09 -19.70 6.64
N VAL A 369 8.76 -19.76 6.65
CA VAL A 369 7.97 -20.60 5.74
C VAL A 369 8.26 -20.23 4.29
N ARG A 370 8.29 -18.94 3.93
CA ARG A 370 8.60 -18.51 2.56
C ARG A 370 9.96 -19.03 2.07
N VAL A 371 10.98 -19.00 2.93
CA VAL A 371 12.32 -19.53 2.60
C VAL A 371 12.28 -21.03 2.40
N LEU A 372 11.67 -21.76 3.35
CA LEU A 372 11.60 -23.22 3.28
C LEU A 372 10.75 -23.70 2.11
N THR A 373 9.56 -23.14 1.88
CA THR A 373 8.74 -23.52 0.72
C THR A 373 9.47 -23.25 -0.61
N LYS A 374 10.26 -22.18 -0.71
CA LYS A 374 11.09 -21.96 -1.91
C LYS A 374 12.13 -23.08 -2.12
N LEU A 375 12.71 -23.59 -1.03
CA LEU A 375 13.69 -24.68 -1.07
C LEU A 375 13.05 -26.02 -1.45
N PHE A 376 11.86 -26.33 -0.91
CA PHE A 376 11.15 -27.60 -1.16
C PHE A 376 10.41 -27.63 -2.52
N TYR A 377 10.19 -26.48 -3.15
CA TYR A 377 9.47 -26.34 -4.42
C TYR A 377 10.25 -25.54 -5.48
N PRO A 378 11.50 -25.93 -5.80
CA PRO A 378 12.38 -25.13 -6.65
C PRO A 378 11.86 -24.97 -8.09
N ARG A 379 11.10 -25.95 -8.59
CA ARG A 379 10.54 -25.98 -9.96
C ARG A 379 9.23 -25.19 -10.12
N GLN A 380 8.59 -24.76 -9.03
CA GLN A 380 7.29 -24.07 -9.04
C GLN A 380 7.43 -22.56 -8.79
N SER A 381 8.54 -21.97 -9.22
CA SER A 381 9.04 -20.67 -8.75
C SER A 381 8.12 -19.47 -9.03
N LEU A 382 7.03 -19.62 -9.80
CA LEU A 382 6.01 -18.58 -10.01
C LEU A 382 4.55 -19.09 -10.09
N ARG A 383 4.31 -20.36 -10.44
CA ARG A 383 2.98 -20.98 -10.51
C ARG A 383 2.96 -22.25 -9.64
N GLY A 384 1.99 -22.37 -8.74
CA GLY A 384 1.79 -23.55 -7.89
C GLY A 384 2.35 -23.48 -6.46
N THR A 385 3.17 -22.47 -6.11
CA THR A 385 3.72 -22.32 -4.75
C THR A 385 2.78 -21.67 -3.75
N CYS A 386 1.66 -21.07 -4.20
CA CYS A 386 0.73 -20.36 -3.33
C CYS A 386 0.07 -21.29 -2.29
N VAL A 387 -0.45 -22.44 -2.71
CA VAL A 387 -1.10 -23.44 -1.84
C VAL A 387 -0.13 -24.02 -0.79
N PRO A 388 1.04 -24.60 -1.13
CA PRO A 388 1.93 -25.17 -0.13
C PRO A 388 2.47 -24.12 0.84
N ARG A 389 2.72 -22.89 0.39
CA ARG A 389 3.11 -21.79 1.28
C ARG A 389 1.98 -21.42 2.22
N ALA A 390 0.74 -21.32 1.72
CA ALA A 390 -0.43 -21.00 2.52
C ALA A 390 -0.66 -22.09 3.59
N TYR A 391 -0.69 -23.38 3.23
CA TYR A 391 -0.78 -24.48 4.19
C TYR A 391 0.30 -24.46 5.26
N ALA A 392 1.57 -24.32 4.86
CA ALA A 392 2.67 -24.30 5.81
C ALA A 392 2.57 -23.10 6.77
N THR A 393 2.17 -21.93 6.25
CA THR A 393 1.97 -20.72 7.05
C THR A 393 0.78 -20.89 8.00
N TYR A 394 -0.35 -21.39 7.51
CA TYR A 394 -1.56 -21.66 8.29
C TYR A 394 -1.25 -22.57 9.47
N ARG A 395 -0.70 -23.77 9.20
CA ARG A 395 -0.37 -24.76 10.22
C ARG A 395 0.63 -24.20 11.24
N ALA A 396 1.67 -23.51 10.78
CA ALA A 396 2.67 -22.92 11.66
C ALA A 396 2.07 -21.87 12.61
N LEU A 397 1.17 -21.03 12.11
CA LEU A 397 0.49 -19.99 12.90
C LEU A 397 -0.54 -20.60 13.87
N ARG A 398 -1.40 -21.52 13.40
CA ARG A 398 -2.43 -22.18 14.23
C ARG A 398 -1.82 -22.99 15.37
N ARG A 399 -0.77 -23.77 15.10
CA ARG A 399 -0.03 -24.53 16.13
C ARG A 399 0.55 -23.64 17.24
N ARG A 400 0.71 -22.35 17.00
CA ARG A 400 1.24 -21.38 17.96
C ARG A 400 0.15 -20.53 18.62
N GLY A 401 -1.13 -20.79 18.33
CA GLY A 401 -2.27 -20.06 18.89
C GLY A 401 -2.68 -18.82 18.09
N PHE A 402 -2.07 -18.55 16.93
CA PHE A 402 -2.48 -17.42 16.09
C PHE A 402 -3.75 -17.78 15.31
N PRO A 403 -4.79 -16.91 15.29
CA PRO A 403 -6.05 -17.16 14.60
C PRO A 403 -5.92 -16.89 13.09
N ALA A 404 -5.02 -17.62 12.44
CA ALA A 404 -4.84 -17.57 10.99
C ALA A 404 -6.11 -18.09 10.29
N VAL A 405 -6.47 -17.42 9.20
CA VAL A 405 -7.50 -17.84 8.26
C VAL A 405 -6.84 -18.22 6.96
N PHE A 406 -7.09 -19.44 6.50
CA PHE A 406 -6.73 -19.89 5.17
C PHE A 406 -7.79 -19.43 4.18
N ILE A 407 -7.35 -18.84 3.08
CA ILE A 407 -8.24 -18.43 1.99
C ILE A 407 -7.73 -19.01 0.69
N SER A 408 -8.66 -19.54 -0.11
CA SER A 408 -8.44 -19.84 -1.51
C SER A 408 -9.51 -19.15 -2.37
N GLY A 409 -9.08 -18.62 -3.51
CA GLY A 409 -9.96 -17.94 -4.44
C GLY A 409 -9.56 -18.21 -5.89
N VAL A 410 -10.49 -17.89 -6.80
CA VAL A 410 -10.29 -18.03 -8.24
C VAL A 410 -10.52 -16.70 -8.95
N HIS A 411 -9.75 -16.47 -10.00
CA HIS A 411 -9.94 -15.36 -10.91
C HIS A 411 -10.14 -15.93 -12.31
N ARG A 412 -11.17 -15.48 -13.03
CA ARG A 412 -11.38 -15.84 -14.43
C ARG A 412 -10.89 -14.70 -15.30
N ASP A 413 -9.90 -14.98 -16.15
CA ASP A 413 -9.45 -14.08 -17.21
C ASP A 413 -9.65 -14.75 -18.58
N GLU A 414 -9.31 -14.04 -19.64
CA GLU A 414 -9.39 -14.55 -21.03
C GLU A 414 -8.56 -15.82 -21.25
N GLN A 415 -7.57 -16.10 -20.39
CA GLN A 415 -6.69 -17.26 -20.47
C GLN A 415 -7.17 -18.44 -19.61
N GLY A 416 -8.32 -18.31 -18.94
CA GLY A 416 -8.95 -19.37 -18.16
C GLY A 416 -9.15 -19.04 -16.69
N ILE A 417 -9.18 -20.07 -15.84
CA ILE A 417 -9.40 -19.95 -14.40
C ILE A 417 -8.05 -20.06 -13.68
N GLN A 418 -7.68 -19.03 -12.93
CA GLN A 418 -6.47 -19.00 -12.10
C GLN A 418 -6.86 -19.12 -10.62
N GLY A 419 -6.36 -20.15 -9.95
CA GLY A 419 -6.51 -20.33 -8.50
C GLY A 419 -5.36 -19.69 -7.72
N HIS A 420 -5.66 -19.16 -6.54
CA HIS A 420 -4.67 -18.64 -5.59
C HIS A 420 -5.05 -19.00 -4.15
N ALA A 421 -4.05 -19.07 -3.28
CA ALA A 421 -4.25 -19.33 -1.85
C ALA A 421 -3.32 -18.45 -1.00
N TRP A 422 -3.88 -17.87 0.06
CA TRP A 422 -3.18 -16.96 0.96
C TRP A 422 -3.68 -17.08 2.38
N ILE A 423 -2.96 -16.44 3.30
CA ILE A 423 -3.32 -16.40 4.72
C ILE A 423 -3.73 -14.98 5.10
N GLU A 424 -4.80 -14.90 5.88
CA GLU A 424 -5.27 -13.69 6.52
C GLU A 424 -5.27 -13.88 8.05
N GLU A 425 -5.41 -12.78 8.74
CA GLU A 425 -5.88 -12.77 10.12
C GLU A 425 -7.40 -12.93 10.10
N LEU A 426 -8.02 -13.24 11.24
CA LEU A 426 -9.47 -13.45 11.35
C LEU A 426 -10.32 -12.36 10.65
N HIS A 427 -9.76 -11.16 10.59
CA HIS A 427 -10.47 -9.93 10.32
C HIS A 427 -9.72 -8.98 9.38
N ALA A 428 -8.52 -9.32 8.95
CA ALA A 428 -7.69 -8.44 8.13
C ALA A 428 -6.67 -9.20 7.29
N PRO A 429 -6.26 -8.66 6.13
CA PRO A 429 -5.16 -9.22 5.37
C PRO A 429 -3.87 -9.29 6.20
N LEU A 430 -3.20 -10.44 6.18
CA LEU A 430 -1.91 -10.59 6.86
C LEU A 430 -0.81 -9.88 6.05
N LYS A 431 -0.50 -8.62 6.37
CA LYS A 431 0.44 -7.77 5.60
C LYS A 431 1.77 -8.48 5.30
N ASN A 432 2.32 -9.19 6.28
CA ASN A 432 3.62 -9.85 6.15
C ASN A 432 3.61 -11.03 5.17
N TYR A 433 2.43 -11.52 4.80
CA TYR A 433 2.25 -12.50 3.72
C TYR A 433 2.54 -11.88 2.34
N GLY A 434 2.36 -10.56 2.20
CA GLY A 434 2.77 -9.77 1.05
C GLY A 434 1.73 -9.64 -0.06
N GLU A 435 0.45 -9.94 0.22
CA GLU A 435 -0.58 -10.03 -0.81
C GLU A 435 -1.92 -9.35 -0.41
N PRO A 436 -1.91 -8.06 -0.03
CA PRO A 436 -3.06 -7.39 0.56
C PRO A 436 -4.23 -7.15 -0.40
N LEU A 437 -4.04 -7.31 -1.72
CA LEU A 437 -5.05 -7.03 -2.74
C LEU A 437 -5.70 -8.30 -3.33
N ASN A 438 -5.45 -9.47 -2.74
CA ASN A 438 -5.98 -10.73 -3.28
C ASN A 438 -7.51 -10.74 -3.32
N HIS A 439 -8.18 -10.19 -2.30
CA HIS A 439 -9.65 -10.10 -2.24
C HIS A 439 -10.26 -9.27 -3.38
N LEU A 440 -9.48 -8.34 -3.99
CA LEU A 440 -9.94 -7.56 -5.14
C LEU A 440 -9.75 -8.30 -6.46
N ARG A 441 -8.86 -9.28 -6.49
CA ARG A 441 -8.46 -10.00 -7.72
C ARG A 441 -9.12 -11.36 -7.82
N PHE A 442 -9.24 -12.08 -6.70
CA PHE A 442 -9.75 -13.43 -6.64
C PHE A 442 -11.10 -13.45 -5.93
N LYS A 443 -12.09 -14.08 -6.56
CA LYS A 443 -13.34 -14.44 -5.90
C LYS A 443 -13.03 -15.54 -4.89
N GLU A 444 -13.32 -15.29 -3.63
CA GLU A 444 -13.16 -16.27 -2.55
C GLU A 444 -14.00 -17.51 -2.84
N MET A 445 -13.37 -18.68 -2.79
CA MET A 445 -14.01 -20.00 -2.97
C MET A 445 -14.01 -20.82 -1.68
N LEU A 446 -13.01 -20.60 -0.83
CA LEU A 446 -12.87 -21.24 0.47
C LEU A 446 -12.26 -20.25 1.46
N ARG A 447 -12.88 -20.14 2.63
CA ARG A 447 -12.34 -19.50 3.82
C ARG A 447 -12.41 -20.48 4.97
N TYR A 448 -11.31 -20.63 5.69
CA TYR A 448 -11.20 -21.64 6.73
C TYR A 448 -10.35 -21.15 7.92
N PRO A 449 -10.81 -21.25 9.17
CA PRO A 449 -12.10 -21.78 9.57
C PRO A 449 -13.24 -20.92 9.02
N GLU A 450 -14.42 -21.49 8.89
CA GLU A 450 -15.63 -20.71 8.63
C GLU A 450 -15.86 -19.84 9.85
N VAL A 451 -15.44 -18.58 9.76
CA VAL A 451 -15.82 -17.58 10.73
C VAL A 451 -17.27 -17.29 10.42
N GLN A 452 -18.19 -17.76 11.27
CA GLN A 452 -19.51 -17.17 11.27
C GLN A 452 -19.29 -15.68 11.55
N ASP A 453 -19.52 -14.84 10.54
CA ASP A 453 -19.58 -13.41 10.78
C ASP A 453 -20.51 -13.23 11.99
N PRO A 454 -20.09 -12.51 13.05
CA PRO A 454 -21.02 -12.16 14.11
C PRO A 454 -22.26 -11.56 13.42
N PRO A 455 -23.48 -11.95 13.82
CA PRO A 455 -24.70 -11.53 13.14
C PRO A 455 -24.61 -10.04 12.89
N ARG A 456 -24.69 -9.63 11.62
CA ARG A 456 -24.63 -8.22 11.23
C ARG A 456 -25.69 -7.52 12.06
N VAL A 457 -25.27 -6.71 13.02
CA VAL A 457 -26.18 -5.89 13.81
C VAL A 457 -26.76 -4.89 12.81
N GLY A 458 -28.03 -5.12 12.45
CA GLY A 458 -28.78 -4.32 11.49
C GLY A 458 -29.18 -2.96 12.05
#